data_AF-A0A2P8LE83-F1
#
_entry.id   AF-A0A2P8LE83-F1
#
_cell.length_a   1.000
_cell.length_b   1.000
_cell.length_c   1.000
_cell.angle_alpha   90.00
_cell.angle_beta   90.00
_cell.angle_gamma   90.00
#
_symmetry.space_group_name_H-M   'P 1'
#
loop_
_entity.id
_entity.type
_entity.pdbx_description
1 polymer ?
#
loop_
_entity_poly.entity_id
_entity_poly.type
_entity_poly.pdbx_seq_one_letter_code
_entity_poly.pdbx_strand_id
1 'polypeptide(L)'
;MKQDDNTPAMSEAALVEVLSSSLYPGAEKNSVVMVLAYCQAAHLDPMLKPVHIVPIWNTKTKKMQDTVMPGIGLYRIQAARTGQYAGISEPEYGPPVTAKLSGVEVTYPEWCRVTVKRQMSNGLVAEYTANERWLENYATSSKDTAAPNAMWKRRAFAQLAKCAEAQALRKAFPEVGSAPTADEMEGKAFEEPARDVSPRQHAQPEPEALPAYSDELLTENIVRWQPLIDSNRTSPEHLIATISSKYTLSPAQIEKITNLKALDGDSA
;
A
#
# COMPACT_ATOMS: atom_id res chain seq x y z
N MET A 1 34.89 -43.66 -9.15
CA MET A 1 33.68 -44.12 -9.86
C MET A 1 32.81 -42.90 -10.11
N LYS A 2 32.78 -42.39 -11.34
CA LYS A 2 31.75 -41.44 -11.77
C LYS A 2 30.53 -42.29 -12.11
N GLN A 3 29.48 -42.23 -11.28
CA GLN A 3 28.18 -42.72 -11.71
C GLN A 3 27.66 -41.68 -12.69
N ASP A 4 27.69 -42.02 -13.97
CA ASP A 4 26.92 -41.33 -14.99
C ASP A 4 25.45 -41.64 -14.70
N ASP A 5 24.80 -40.72 -14.01
CA ASP A 5 23.40 -40.79 -13.62
C ASP A 5 22.54 -40.50 -14.87
N ASN A 6 22.54 -41.45 -15.82
CA ASN A 6 21.74 -41.38 -17.03
C ASN A 6 20.28 -41.74 -16.72
N THR A 7 19.66 -40.95 -15.86
CA THR A 7 18.20 -40.93 -15.74
C THR A 7 17.68 -40.26 -17.02
N PRO A 8 16.82 -40.91 -17.83
CA PRO A 8 16.27 -40.27 -19.01
C PRO A 8 15.52 -39.01 -18.58
N ALA A 9 15.98 -37.84 -19.04
CA ALA A 9 15.31 -36.59 -18.79
C ALA A 9 13.90 -36.67 -19.40
N MET A 10 12.88 -36.53 -18.56
CA MET A 10 11.50 -36.49 -19.01
C MET A 10 11.32 -35.32 -19.98
N SER A 11 10.61 -35.54 -21.09
CA SER A 11 10.32 -34.46 -22.03
C SER A 11 9.45 -33.39 -21.36
N GLU A 12 9.59 -32.14 -21.79
CA GLU A 12 8.78 -31.03 -21.27
C GLU A 12 7.27 -31.31 -21.44
N ALA A 13 6.87 -31.89 -22.57
CA ALA A 13 5.48 -32.28 -22.82
C ALA A 13 4.96 -33.31 -21.81
N ALA A 14 5.77 -34.31 -21.44
CA ALA A 14 5.42 -35.28 -20.41
C ALA A 14 5.37 -34.63 -19.02
N LEU A 15 6.29 -33.71 -18.72
CA LEU A 15 6.27 -32.96 -17.46
C LEU A 15 5.01 -32.09 -17.33
N VAL A 16 4.61 -31.38 -18.39
CA VAL A 16 3.36 -30.60 -18.41
C VAL A 16 2.16 -31.49 -18.13
N GLU A 17 2.09 -32.69 -18.69
CA GLU A 17 0.99 -33.62 -18.46
C GLU A 17 0.94 -34.11 -16.99
N VAL A 18 2.09 -34.45 -16.42
CA VAL A 18 2.21 -34.83 -14.99
C VAL A 18 1.80 -33.68 -14.07
N LEU A 19 2.29 -32.47 -14.34
CA LEU A 19 1.98 -31.29 -13.54
C LEU A 19 0.50 -30.92 -13.64
N SER A 20 -0.08 -30.97 -14.84
CA SER A 20 -1.49 -30.65 -15.08
C SER A 20 -2.43 -31.66 -14.40
N SER A 21 -2.06 -32.94 -14.38
CA SER A 21 -2.90 -34.00 -13.79
C SER A 21 -2.78 -34.10 -12.28
N SER A 22 -1.60 -33.85 -11.72
CA SER A 22 -1.31 -34.09 -10.30
C SER A 22 -1.24 -32.81 -9.47
N LEU A 23 -0.41 -31.85 -9.87
CA LEU A 23 -0.07 -30.69 -9.04
C LEU A 23 -0.95 -29.46 -9.30
N TYR A 24 -1.46 -29.32 -10.53
CA TYR A 24 -2.33 -28.23 -10.99
C TYR A 24 -3.58 -28.75 -11.70
N PRO A 25 -4.39 -29.61 -11.04
CA PRO A 25 -5.59 -30.17 -11.65
C PRO A 25 -6.56 -29.06 -12.06
N GLY A 26 -7.02 -29.13 -13.32
CA GLY A 26 -7.97 -28.18 -13.90
C GLY A 26 -7.37 -26.87 -14.42
N ALA A 27 -6.05 -26.69 -14.32
CA ALA A 27 -5.39 -25.52 -14.91
C ALA A 27 -5.26 -25.67 -16.44
N GLU A 28 -5.27 -24.54 -17.14
CA GLU A 28 -4.97 -24.49 -18.57
C GLU A 28 -3.54 -24.98 -18.84
N LYS A 29 -3.32 -25.74 -19.92
CA LYS A 29 -1.98 -26.26 -20.27
C LYS A 29 -0.94 -25.15 -20.36
N ASN A 30 -1.32 -24.00 -20.93
CA ASN A 30 -0.43 -22.86 -21.03
C ASN A 30 -0.06 -22.26 -19.66
N SER A 31 -0.96 -22.31 -18.67
CA SER A 31 -0.66 -21.86 -17.30
C SER A 31 0.38 -22.77 -16.64
N VAL A 32 0.36 -24.08 -16.92
CA VAL A 32 1.39 -25.02 -16.45
C VAL A 32 2.73 -24.77 -17.15
N VAL A 33 2.73 -24.43 -18.44
CA VAL A 33 3.95 -23.99 -19.15
C VAL A 33 4.52 -22.72 -18.51
N MET A 34 3.67 -21.77 -18.11
CA MET A 34 4.13 -20.57 -17.37
C MET A 34 4.77 -20.92 -16.02
N VAL A 35 4.23 -21.91 -15.30
CA VAL A 35 4.85 -22.43 -14.06
C VAL A 35 6.23 -23.00 -14.33
N LEU A 36 6.39 -23.79 -15.41
CA LEU A 36 7.69 -24.35 -15.79
C LEU A 36 8.70 -23.24 -16.12
N ALA A 37 8.31 -22.26 -16.94
CA ALA A 37 9.15 -21.12 -17.28
C ALA A 37 9.56 -20.32 -16.03
N TYR A 38 8.63 -20.09 -15.09
CA TYR A 38 8.93 -19.44 -13.82
C TYR A 38 9.96 -20.23 -13.01
N CYS A 39 9.72 -21.54 -12.83
CA CYS A 39 10.60 -22.40 -12.03
C CYS A 39 11.99 -22.51 -12.66
N GLN A 40 12.07 -22.60 -13.99
CA GLN A 40 13.34 -22.61 -14.71
C GLN A 40 14.12 -21.31 -14.49
N ALA A 41 13.48 -20.15 -14.64
CA ALA A 41 14.12 -18.85 -14.46
C ALA A 41 14.58 -18.62 -13.01
N ALA A 42 13.86 -19.16 -12.02
CA ALA A 42 14.17 -19.04 -10.61
C ALA A 42 15.02 -20.20 -10.04
N HIS A 43 15.45 -21.15 -10.89
CA HIS A 43 16.16 -22.37 -10.49
C HIS A 43 15.44 -23.14 -9.37
N LEU A 44 14.16 -23.40 -9.56
CA LEU A 44 13.28 -24.13 -8.65
C LEU A 44 12.85 -25.46 -9.27
N ASP A 45 12.60 -26.45 -8.42
CA ASP A 45 11.96 -27.69 -8.83
C ASP A 45 10.43 -27.50 -8.87
N PRO A 46 9.78 -27.59 -10.04
CA PRO A 46 8.33 -27.45 -10.16
C PRO A 46 7.55 -28.56 -9.41
N MET A 47 8.18 -29.71 -9.14
CA MET A 47 7.56 -30.83 -8.41
C MET A 47 7.37 -30.53 -6.93
N LEU A 48 8.14 -29.59 -6.38
CA LEU A 48 7.96 -29.10 -5.00
C LEU A 48 6.84 -28.07 -4.87
N LYS A 49 6.17 -27.74 -5.98
CA LYS A 49 5.06 -26.79 -6.05
C LYS A 49 5.36 -25.45 -5.35
N PRO A 50 6.45 -24.75 -5.72
CA PRO A 50 6.82 -23.47 -5.09
C PRO A 50 5.86 -22.34 -5.44
N VAL A 51 5.11 -22.48 -6.54
CA VAL A 51 4.13 -21.51 -7.04
C VAL A 51 2.75 -22.16 -7.19
N HIS A 52 1.72 -21.32 -7.29
CA HIS A 52 0.34 -21.71 -7.48
C HIS A 52 -0.25 -21.01 -8.70
N ILE A 53 -1.21 -21.64 -9.36
CA ILE A 53 -2.03 -21.01 -10.39
C ILE A 53 -3.29 -20.51 -9.70
N VAL A 54 -3.46 -19.19 -9.64
CA VAL A 54 -4.59 -18.53 -9.01
C VAL A 54 -5.40 -17.83 -10.08
N PRO A 55 -6.66 -18.25 -10.35
CA PRO A 55 -7.55 -17.52 -11.23
C PRO A 55 -7.96 -16.21 -10.58
N ILE A 56 -7.70 -15.08 -11.25
CA ILE A 56 -8.07 -13.76 -10.74
C ILE A 56 -8.93 -13.03 -11.77
N TRP A 57 -9.97 -12.35 -11.29
CA TRP A 57 -10.83 -11.57 -12.15
C TRP A 57 -10.06 -10.39 -12.75
N ASN A 58 -9.96 -10.37 -14.08
CA ASN A 58 -9.38 -9.25 -14.81
C ASN A 58 -10.52 -8.35 -15.31
N THR A 59 -10.56 -7.12 -14.80
CA THR A 59 -11.62 -6.14 -15.12
C THR A 59 -11.58 -5.65 -16.57
N LYS A 60 -10.39 -5.58 -17.18
CA LYS A 60 -10.20 -5.15 -18.57
C LYS A 60 -10.71 -6.20 -19.56
N THR A 61 -10.36 -7.46 -19.33
CA THR A 61 -10.77 -8.57 -20.20
C THR A 61 -12.09 -9.21 -19.78
N LYS A 62 -12.65 -8.82 -18.63
CA LYS A 62 -13.90 -9.31 -18.03
C LYS A 62 -13.97 -10.84 -17.94
N LYS A 63 -12.84 -11.45 -17.58
CA LYS A 63 -12.74 -12.91 -17.37
C LYS A 63 -11.80 -13.25 -16.23
N MET A 64 -11.94 -14.45 -15.69
CA MET A 64 -10.93 -15.04 -14.82
C MET A 64 -9.67 -15.32 -15.65
N GLN A 65 -8.54 -14.85 -15.16
CA GLN A 65 -7.24 -15.06 -15.78
C GLN A 65 -6.33 -15.77 -14.77
N ASP A 66 -5.76 -16.89 -15.21
CA ASP A 66 -4.75 -17.61 -14.44
C ASP A 66 -3.52 -16.74 -14.24
N THR A 67 -3.10 -16.61 -12.99
CA THR A 67 -1.88 -15.92 -12.58
C THR A 67 -0.99 -16.87 -11.79
N VAL A 68 0.28 -16.96 -12.16
CA VAL A 68 1.27 -17.72 -11.38
C VAL A 68 1.69 -16.86 -10.18
N MET A 69 1.44 -17.37 -8.98
CA MET A 69 1.71 -16.67 -7.73
C MET A 69 2.64 -17.47 -6.83
N PRO A 70 3.51 -16.80 -6.06
CA PRO A 70 4.38 -17.48 -5.12
C PRO A 70 3.56 -18.14 -4.00
N GLY A 71 3.95 -19.34 -3.60
CA GLY A 71 3.52 -19.92 -2.32
C GLY A 71 4.47 -19.52 -1.20
N ILE A 72 4.05 -19.67 0.06
CA ILE A 72 4.94 -19.44 1.21
C ILE A 72 6.21 -20.30 1.16
N GLY A 73 6.13 -21.50 0.56
CA GLY A 73 7.27 -22.39 0.36
C GLY A 73 8.38 -21.74 -0.47
N LEU A 74 8.04 -20.95 -1.49
CA LEU A 74 9.03 -20.24 -2.28
C LEU A 74 9.79 -19.22 -1.45
N TYR A 75 9.08 -18.47 -0.60
CA TYR A 75 9.70 -17.44 0.23
C TYR A 75 10.68 -18.05 1.24
N ARG A 76 10.31 -19.19 1.82
CA ARG A 76 11.20 -19.98 2.69
C ARG A 76 12.44 -20.46 1.96
N ILE A 77 12.28 -21.00 0.75
CA ILE A 77 13.40 -21.47 -0.09
C ILE A 77 14.35 -20.31 -0.41
N GLN A 78 13.80 -19.17 -0.84
CA GLN A 78 14.59 -17.99 -1.19
C GLN A 78 15.34 -17.43 0.03
N ALA A 79 14.65 -17.26 1.16
CA ALA A 79 15.28 -16.84 2.41
C ALA A 79 16.41 -17.79 2.82
N ALA A 80 16.18 -19.11 2.80
CA ALA A 80 17.21 -20.10 3.13
C ALA A 80 18.41 -20.05 2.18
N ARG A 81 18.17 -19.89 0.86
CA ARG A 81 19.24 -19.81 -0.15
C ARG A 81 20.14 -18.58 -0.01
N THR A 82 19.71 -17.54 0.71
CA THR A 82 20.60 -16.39 1.00
C THR A 82 21.75 -16.75 1.94
N GLY A 83 21.65 -17.85 2.69
CA GLY A 83 22.59 -18.19 3.78
C GLY A 83 22.48 -17.27 5.00
N GLN A 84 21.52 -16.33 5.01
CA GLN A 84 21.34 -15.34 6.07
C GLN A 84 20.09 -15.61 6.92
N TYR A 85 19.30 -16.63 6.60
CA TYR A 85 18.13 -17.00 7.39
C TYR A 85 18.55 -17.58 8.74
N ALA A 86 18.29 -16.83 9.81
CA ALA A 86 18.71 -17.15 11.18
C ALA A 86 17.55 -17.73 12.03
N GLY A 87 16.43 -18.10 11.40
CA GLY A 87 15.29 -18.73 12.04
C GLY A 87 14.03 -17.85 12.06
N ILE A 88 13.00 -18.37 12.72
CA ILE A 88 11.68 -17.77 12.82
C ILE A 88 11.08 -18.08 14.20
N SER A 89 10.26 -17.19 14.72
CA SER A 89 9.48 -17.44 15.94
C SER A 89 8.31 -18.39 15.66
N GLU A 90 7.83 -19.04 16.72
CA GLU A 90 6.47 -19.57 16.70
C GLU A 90 5.46 -18.43 16.44
N PRO A 91 4.30 -18.71 15.82
CA PRO A 91 3.23 -17.73 15.70
C PRO A 91 2.64 -17.37 17.06
N GLU A 92 2.58 -16.07 17.34
CA GLU A 92 1.88 -15.54 18.49
C GLU A 92 0.48 -15.09 18.07
N TYR A 93 -0.53 -15.47 18.85
CA TYR A 93 -1.93 -15.16 18.52
C TYR A 93 -2.54 -14.21 19.54
N GLY A 94 -3.36 -13.30 19.03
CA GLY A 94 -4.29 -12.53 19.83
C GLY A 94 -5.42 -13.39 20.39
N PRO A 95 -6.27 -12.80 21.26
CA PRO A 95 -7.41 -13.51 21.81
C PRO A 95 -8.30 -14.13 20.73
N PRO A 96 -8.88 -15.32 20.96
CA PRO A 96 -9.86 -15.90 20.06
C PRO A 96 -11.14 -15.07 20.08
N VAL A 97 -11.65 -14.74 18.89
CA VAL A 97 -12.93 -14.07 18.66
C VAL A 97 -13.86 -15.04 17.98
N THR A 98 -15.07 -15.21 18.51
CA THR A 98 -16.14 -15.97 17.85
C THR A 98 -17.16 -14.99 17.29
N ALA A 99 -17.39 -15.07 15.97
CA ALA A 99 -18.32 -14.18 15.28
C ALA A 99 -19.17 -14.97 14.28
N LYS A 100 -20.35 -14.42 13.98
CA LYS A 100 -21.25 -14.95 12.97
C LYS A 100 -21.18 -14.07 11.71
N LEU A 101 -20.46 -14.53 10.70
CA LEU A 101 -20.24 -13.82 9.44
C LEU A 101 -21.17 -14.39 8.36
N SER A 102 -22.12 -13.58 7.87
CA SER A 102 -23.16 -14.01 6.93
C SER A 102 -23.85 -15.33 7.33
N GLY A 103 -24.17 -15.44 8.62
CA GLY A 103 -24.86 -16.61 9.18
C GLY A 103 -23.94 -17.78 9.57
N VAL A 104 -22.65 -17.75 9.20
CA VAL A 104 -21.67 -18.78 9.53
C VAL A 104 -20.90 -18.40 10.79
N GLU A 105 -20.97 -19.24 11.81
CA GLU A 105 -20.15 -19.10 13.01
C GLU A 105 -18.71 -19.57 12.75
N VAL A 106 -17.74 -18.77 13.18
CA VAL A 106 -16.30 -19.04 13.07
C VAL A 106 -15.57 -18.48 14.28
N THR A 107 -14.57 -19.21 14.77
CA THR A 107 -13.64 -18.76 15.80
C THR A 107 -12.26 -18.54 15.19
N TYR A 108 -11.70 -17.36 15.37
CA TYR A 108 -10.43 -16.94 14.77
C TYR A 108 -9.60 -16.08 15.74
N PRO A 109 -8.27 -15.99 15.59
CA PRO A 109 -7.48 -15.08 16.39
C PRO A 109 -7.72 -13.64 15.93
N GLU A 110 -7.82 -12.68 16.85
CA GLU A 110 -7.92 -11.26 16.46
C GLU A 110 -6.74 -10.81 15.58
N TRP A 111 -5.55 -11.30 15.92
CA TRP A 111 -4.31 -11.02 15.21
C TRP A 111 -3.33 -12.20 15.29
N CYS A 112 -2.38 -12.25 14.38
CA CYS A 112 -1.24 -13.18 14.44
C CYS A 112 0.06 -12.41 14.20
N ARG A 113 1.08 -12.70 15.01
CA ARG A 113 2.41 -12.10 14.91
C ARG A 113 3.47 -13.17 14.69
N VAL A 114 4.37 -12.91 13.74
CA VAL A 114 5.49 -13.79 13.40
C VAL A 114 6.75 -12.95 13.20
N THR A 115 7.88 -13.40 13.73
CA THR A 115 9.18 -12.73 13.62
C THR A 115 10.18 -13.60 12.88
N VAL A 116 10.70 -13.09 11.77
CA VAL A 116 11.80 -13.70 11.01
C VAL A 116 13.13 -13.09 11.42
N LYS A 117 14.16 -13.93 11.60
CA LYS A 117 15.50 -13.50 11.98
C LYS A 117 16.44 -13.58 10.79
N ARG A 118 17.19 -12.51 10.53
CA ARG A 118 18.21 -12.44 9.45
C ARG A 118 19.57 -12.12 10.04
N GLN A 119 20.57 -12.91 9.68
CA GLN A 119 21.96 -12.62 9.98
C GLN A 119 22.48 -11.54 9.03
N MET A 120 22.96 -10.45 9.61
CA MET A 120 23.51 -9.30 8.90
C MET A 120 25.01 -9.50 8.63
N SER A 121 25.55 -8.76 7.67
CA SER A 121 26.97 -8.86 7.27
C SER A 121 27.96 -8.54 8.40
N ASN A 122 27.53 -7.78 9.40
CA ASN A 122 28.32 -7.45 10.59
C ASN A 122 28.22 -8.52 11.71
N GLY A 123 27.57 -9.65 11.45
CA GLY A 123 27.39 -10.74 12.41
C GLY A 123 26.23 -10.57 13.39
N LEU A 124 25.54 -9.41 13.38
CA LEU A 124 24.33 -9.23 14.19
C LEU A 124 23.15 -10.00 13.61
N VAL A 125 22.18 -10.34 14.47
CA VAL A 125 20.89 -10.92 14.05
C VAL A 125 19.82 -9.84 14.17
N ALA A 126 19.25 -9.44 13.03
CA ALA A 126 18.12 -8.52 12.95
C ALA A 126 16.80 -9.30 12.97
N GLU A 127 15.79 -8.73 13.63
CA GLU A 127 14.46 -9.31 13.77
C GLU A 127 13.43 -8.49 12.98
N TYR A 128 12.63 -9.17 12.15
CA TYR A 128 11.62 -8.57 11.29
C TYR A 128 10.27 -9.18 11.61
N THR A 129 9.41 -8.37 12.21
CA THR A 129 8.10 -8.82 12.69
C THR A 129 6.97 -8.37 11.77
N ALA A 130 6.05 -9.30 11.50
CA ALA A 130 4.76 -9.02 10.89
C ALA A 130 3.63 -9.27 11.88
N ASN A 131 2.59 -8.45 11.80
CA ASN A 131 1.37 -8.59 12.57
C ASN A 131 0.19 -8.43 11.61
N GLU A 132 -0.59 -9.49 11.47
CA GLU A 132 -1.72 -9.55 10.56
C GLU A 132 -3.03 -9.65 11.33
N ARG A 133 -4.06 -8.94 10.87
CA ARG A 133 -5.42 -8.99 11.43
C ARG A 133 -6.27 -9.97 10.64
N TRP A 134 -6.99 -10.85 11.33
CA TRP A 134 -7.77 -11.89 10.65
C TRP A 134 -8.83 -11.29 9.72
N LEU A 135 -9.55 -10.27 10.19
CA LEU A 135 -10.62 -9.59 9.44
C LEU A 135 -10.13 -8.88 8.16
N GLU A 136 -8.83 -8.58 8.06
CA GLU A 136 -8.22 -7.97 6.86
C GLU A 136 -7.73 -9.01 5.85
N ASN A 137 -7.53 -10.25 6.29
CA ASN A 137 -6.82 -11.27 5.52
C ASN A 137 -7.71 -12.39 5.01
N TYR A 138 -8.77 -12.74 5.74
CA TYR A 138 -9.55 -13.94 5.42
C TYR A 138 -10.21 -13.86 4.03
N ALA A 139 -10.22 -14.99 3.33
CA ALA A 139 -10.92 -15.12 2.07
C ALA A 139 -12.39 -15.50 2.28
N THR A 140 -13.30 -14.80 1.60
CA THR A 140 -14.73 -15.11 1.61
C THR A 140 -15.04 -16.28 0.68
N SER A 141 -16.18 -16.96 0.92
CA SER A 141 -16.61 -18.08 0.08
C SER A 141 -17.11 -17.64 -1.30
N SER A 142 -17.53 -16.39 -1.44
CA SER A 142 -17.79 -15.72 -2.71
C SER A 142 -17.71 -14.20 -2.53
N LYS A 143 -17.74 -13.47 -3.64
CA LYS A 143 -17.79 -12.00 -3.64
C LYS A 143 -19.05 -11.42 -3.00
N ASP A 144 -20.13 -12.20 -2.91
CA ASP A 144 -21.46 -11.75 -2.50
C ASP A 144 -21.76 -12.02 -1.01
N THR A 145 -20.77 -12.46 -0.25
CA THR A 145 -20.93 -12.86 1.16
C THR A 145 -19.70 -12.53 1.99
N ALA A 146 -19.89 -12.23 3.27
CA ALA A 146 -18.81 -12.09 4.25
C ALA A 146 -18.48 -13.44 4.94
N ALA A 147 -19.17 -14.53 4.58
CA ALA A 147 -18.85 -15.84 5.11
C ALA A 147 -17.43 -16.28 4.65
N PRO A 148 -16.56 -16.77 5.55
CA PRO A 148 -15.26 -17.29 5.17
C PRO A 148 -15.39 -18.53 4.29
N ASN A 149 -14.41 -18.76 3.41
CA ASN A 149 -14.33 -20.00 2.64
C ASN A 149 -14.03 -21.22 3.54
N ALA A 150 -14.08 -22.43 2.96
CA ALA A 150 -13.88 -23.67 3.70
C ALA A 150 -12.51 -23.75 4.42
N MET A 151 -11.45 -23.21 3.83
CA MET A 151 -10.11 -23.22 4.41
C MET A 151 -10.00 -22.26 5.59
N TRP A 152 -10.48 -21.03 5.45
CA TRP A 152 -10.46 -20.02 6.51
C TRP A 152 -11.41 -20.35 7.66
N LYS A 153 -12.51 -21.06 7.38
CA LYS A 153 -13.39 -21.60 8.43
C LYS A 153 -12.72 -22.73 9.22
N ARG A 154 -12.03 -23.66 8.54
CA ARG A 154 -11.44 -24.86 9.17
C ARG A 154 -10.10 -24.58 9.85
N ARG A 155 -9.29 -23.67 9.30
CA ARG A 155 -7.89 -23.45 9.70
C ARG A 155 -7.59 -21.97 9.97
N ALA A 156 -8.52 -21.23 10.55
CA ALA A 156 -8.43 -19.78 10.77
C ALA A 156 -7.06 -19.31 11.32
N PHE A 157 -6.55 -19.97 12.36
CA PHE A 157 -5.27 -19.65 12.99
C PHE A 157 -4.07 -19.95 12.09
N ALA A 158 -4.06 -21.13 11.46
CA ALA A 158 -2.94 -21.54 10.61
C ALA A 158 -2.87 -20.74 9.30
N GLN A 159 -4.03 -20.34 8.76
CA GLN A 159 -4.06 -19.47 7.57
C GLN A 159 -3.52 -18.08 7.89
N LEU A 160 -3.92 -17.48 9.01
CA LEU A 160 -3.39 -16.17 9.40
C LEU A 160 -1.89 -16.21 9.71
N ALA A 161 -1.41 -17.29 10.35
CA ALA A 161 0.02 -17.48 10.58
C ALA A 161 0.84 -17.54 9.30
N LYS A 162 0.32 -18.20 8.24
CA LYS A 162 1.00 -18.19 6.93
C LYS A 162 1.08 -16.79 6.34
N CYS A 163 0.01 -16.00 6.41
CA CYS A 163 0.02 -14.62 5.92
C CYS A 163 1.04 -13.77 6.70
N ALA A 164 1.05 -13.88 8.03
CA ALA A 164 2.02 -13.18 8.87
C ALA A 164 3.47 -13.61 8.55
N GLU A 165 3.73 -14.90 8.38
CA GLU A 165 5.04 -15.39 7.96
C GLU A 165 5.44 -14.86 6.57
N ALA A 166 4.53 -14.87 5.61
CA ALA A 166 4.78 -14.35 4.26
C ALA A 166 5.20 -12.88 4.31
N GLN A 167 4.49 -12.06 5.09
CA GLN A 167 4.81 -10.65 5.25
C GLN A 167 6.14 -10.46 6.01
N ALA A 168 6.43 -11.26 7.04
CA ALA A 168 7.69 -11.19 7.78
C ALA A 168 8.90 -11.57 6.89
N LEU A 169 8.75 -12.60 6.05
CA LEU A 169 9.79 -13.00 5.08
C LEU A 169 10.05 -11.90 4.05
N ARG A 170 9.01 -11.25 3.53
CA ARG A 170 9.17 -10.11 2.61
C ARG A 170 9.84 -8.90 3.27
N LYS A 171 9.56 -8.65 4.57
CA LYS A 171 10.25 -7.61 5.36
C LYS A 171 11.73 -7.93 5.57
N ALA A 172 12.03 -9.18 5.91
CA ALA A 172 13.40 -9.61 6.20
C ALA A 172 14.27 -9.76 4.95
N PHE A 173 13.70 -10.25 3.84
CA PHE A 173 14.41 -10.61 2.62
C PHE A 173 13.74 -9.95 1.39
N PRO A 174 14.12 -8.72 1.03
CA PRO A 174 13.63 -8.06 -0.19
C PRO A 174 13.83 -8.89 -1.47
N GLU A 175 14.83 -9.78 -1.48
CA GLU A 175 15.17 -10.71 -2.56
C GLU A 175 14.05 -11.73 -2.85
N VAL A 176 13.17 -11.97 -1.87
CA VAL A 176 11.96 -12.80 -2.00
C VAL A 176 10.92 -12.14 -2.93
N GLY A 177 11.02 -10.82 -3.13
CA GLY A 177 10.12 -10.04 -3.94
C GLY A 177 8.91 -9.49 -3.17
N SER A 178 8.13 -8.65 -3.83
CA SER A 178 7.01 -7.91 -3.23
C SER A 178 5.64 -8.50 -3.53
N ALA A 179 5.55 -9.47 -4.44
CA ALA A 179 4.29 -10.11 -4.81
C ALA A 179 3.57 -10.63 -3.55
N PRO A 180 2.24 -10.65 -3.51
CA PRO A 180 1.52 -11.38 -2.47
C PRO A 180 1.59 -12.89 -2.75
N THR A 181 1.50 -13.70 -1.69
CA THR A 181 1.37 -15.15 -1.83
C THR A 181 -0.01 -15.55 -2.34
N ALA A 182 -0.10 -16.75 -2.91
CA ALA A 182 -1.37 -17.32 -3.33
C ALA A 182 -2.41 -17.40 -2.18
N ASP A 183 -1.97 -17.74 -0.96
CA ASP A 183 -2.83 -17.77 0.23
C ASP A 183 -3.38 -16.36 0.57
N GLU A 184 -2.61 -15.28 0.34
CA GLU A 184 -3.04 -13.89 0.59
C GLU A 184 -3.99 -13.33 -0.48
N MET A 185 -3.96 -13.88 -1.69
CA MET A 185 -4.78 -13.45 -2.84
C MET A 185 -6.03 -14.29 -3.06
N GLU A 186 -6.23 -15.33 -2.27
CA GLU A 186 -7.41 -16.20 -2.39
C GLU A 186 -8.70 -15.37 -2.28
N GLY A 187 -9.55 -15.43 -3.31
CA GLY A 187 -10.82 -14.70 -3.35
C GLY A 187 -10.70 -13.19 -3.58
N LYS A 188 -9.49 -12.64 -3.78
CA LYS A 188 -9.27 -11.21 -4.03
C LYS A 188 -9.20 -10.91 -5.53
N ALA A 189 -9.67 -9.74 -5.92
CA ALA A 189 -9.47 -9.20 -7.27
C ALA A 189 -8.15 -8.41 -7.33
N PHE A 190 -7.54 -8.33 -8.52
CA PHE A 190 -6.55 -7.30 -8.77
C PHE A 190 -7.27 -5.96 -8.90
N GLU A 191 -7.26 -5.18 -7.83
CA GLU A 191 -7.43 -3.74 -7.94
C GLU A 191 -6.08 -3.18 -8.40
N GLU A 192 -5.96 -2.79 -9.67
CA GLU A 192 -4.87 -1.88 -10.03
C GLU A 192 -5.10 -0.63 -9.17
N PRO A 193 -4.16 -0.23 -8.28
CA PRO A 193 -4.26 1.09 -7.69
C PRO A 193 -4.32 2.04 -8.89
N ALA A 194 -5.31 2.93 -8.91
CA ALA A 194 -5.35 3.99 -9.89
C ALA A 194 -3.96 4.63 -9.88
N ARG A 195 -3.15 4.35 -10.91
CA ARG A 195 -1.86 5.01 -11.08
C ARG A 195 -2.23 6.45 -11.35
N ASP A 196 -2.20 7.26 -10.30
CA ASP A 196 -2.30 8.69 -10.43
C ASP A 196 -1.03 9.15 -11.17
N VAL A 197 -1.14 9.17 -12.50
CA VAL A 197 -0.14 9.73 -13.42
C VAL A 197 -0.31 11.23 -13.57
N SER A 198 -1.17 11.85 -12.76
CA SER A 198 -1.12 13.29 -12.60
C SER A 198 0.28 13.64 -12.09
N PRO A 199 0.98 14.61 -12.72
CA PRO A 199 2.14 15.20 -12.09
C PRO A 199 1.75 15.52 -10.66
N ARG A 200 2.53 15.07 -9.67
CA ARG A 200 2.43 15.62 -8.32
C ARG A 200 2.63 17.12 -8.49
N GLN A 201 1.53 17.86 -8.56
CA GLN A 201 1.54 19.25 -8.19
C GLN A 201 2.12 19.20 -6.79
N HIS A 202 3.33 19.74 -6.64
CA HIS A 202 3.73 20.24 -5.33
C HIS A 202 2.49 20.95 -4.81
N ALA A 203 1.95 20.46 -3.70
CA ALA A 203 0.87 21.16 -3.03
C ALA A 203 1.34 22.60 -2.93
N GLN A 204 0.76 23.49 -3.74
CA GLN A 204 0.89 24.90 -3.47
C GLN A 204 0.40 25.03 -2.03
N PRO A 205 1.20 25.61 -1.13
CA PRO A 205 0.71 25.87 0.20
C PRO A 205 -0.65 26.54 0.04
N GLU A 206 -1.65 25.93 0.67
CA GLU A 206 -2.99 26.47 0.80
C GLU A 206 -2.84 27.96 1.14
N PRO A 207 -3.51 28.89 0.42
CA PRO A 207 -3.28 30.30 0.67
C PRO A 207 -3.62 30.57 2.13
N GLU A 208 -2.56 30.75 2.96
CA GLU A 208 -2.71 31.15 4.34
C GLU A 208 -3.59 32.39 4.33
N ALA A 209 -4.74 32.30 5.01
CA ALA A 209 -5.67 33.41 5.12
C ALA A 209 -4.87 34.63 5.59
N LEU A 210 -4.86 35.70 4.78
CA LEU A 210 -4.08 36.89 5.08
C LEU A 210 -4.40 37.36 6.50
N PRO A 211 -3.39 37.61 7.36
CA PRO A 211 -3.62 38.00 8.73
C PRO A 211 -4.50 39.25 8.79
N ALA A 212 -5.35 39.35 9.82
CA ALA A 212 -6.18 40.53 10.02
C ALA A 212 -5.29 41.76 10.25
N TYR A 213 -5.61 42.87 9.59
CA TYR A 213 -4.91 44.14 9.82
C TYR A 213 -5.33 44.68 11.18
N SER A 214 -4.38 44.98 12.08
CA SER A 214 -4.72 45.46 13.42
C SER A 214 -5.15 46.93 13.41
N ASP A 215 -6.06 47.30 14.31
CA ASP A 215 -6.52 48.68 14.46
C ASP A 215 -5.41 49.63 14.95
N GLU A 216 -4.42 49.11 15.65
CA GLU A 216 -3.22 49.83 16.08
C GLU A 216 -2.37 50.23 14.88
N LEU A 217 -2.10 49.28 13.96
CA LEU A 217 -1.36 49.55 12.72
C LEU A 217 -2.12 50.52 11.81
N LEU A 218 -3.45 50.42 11.77
CA LEU A 218 -4.28 51.35 11.02
C LEU A 218 -4.14 52.77 11.55
N THR A 219 -4.20 52.95 12.87
CA THR A 219 -4.12 54.28 13.50
C THR A 219 -2.74 54.91 13.27
N GLU A 220 -1.66 54.13 13.40
CA GLU A 220 -0.30 54.62 13.12
C GLU A 220 -0.14 55.05 11.65
N ASN A 221 -0.63 54.23 10.71
CA ASN A 221 -0.40 54.49 9.29
C ASN A 221 -1.30 55.59 8.71
N ILE A 222 -2.50 55.81 9.26
CA ILE A 222 -3.36 56.94 8.88
C ILE A 222 -2.61 58.28 9.04
N VAL A 223 -1.85 58.45 10.12
CA VAL A 223 -1.04 59.66 10.36
C VAL A 223 0.00 59.87 9.26
N ARG A 224 0.54 58.77 8.70
CA ARG A 224 1.52 58.82 7.59
C ARG A 224 0.86 59.02 6.23
N TRP A 225 -0.34 58.48 6.02
CA TRP A 225 -1.06 58.57 4.75
C TRP A 225 -1.75 59.90 4.54
N GLN A 226 -2.25 60.54 5.59
CA GLN A 226 -2.96 61.83 5.50
C GLN A 226 -2.19 62.88 4.67
N PRO A 227 -0.91 63.21 4.95
CA PRO A 227 -0.18 64.21 4.14
C PRO A 227 0.08 63.75 2.69
N LEU A 228 0.10 62.44 2.43
CA LEU A 228 0.26 61.89 1.08
C LEU A 228 -1.05 61.97 0.27
N ILE A 229 -2.19 61.84 0.95
CA ILE A 229 -3.52 62.05 0.37
C ILE A 229 -3.73 63.54 0.12
N ASP A 230 -3.40 64.40 1.08
CA ASP A 230 -3.51 65.87 0.95
C ASP A 230 -2.63 66.41 -0.20
N SER A 231 -1.50 65.75 -0.50
CA SER A 231 -0.62 66.09 -1.64
C SER A 231 -0.94 65.35 -2.94
N ASN A 232 -2.07 64.62 -3.02
CA ASN A 232 -2.49 63.81 -4.17
C ASN A 232 -1.45 62.79 -4.66
N ARG A 233 -0.55 62.34 -3.77
CA ARG A 233 0.49 61.34 -4.08
C ARG A 233 0.00 59.90 -3.91
N THR A 234 -1.12 59.72 -3.23
CA THR A 234 -1.81 58.43 -3.06
C THR A 234 -3.31 58.65 -2.91
N SER A 235 -4.11 57.59 -3.00
CA SER A 235 -5.56 57.64 -2.79
C SER A 235 -6.02 56.55 -1.82
N PRO A 236 -7.16 56.75 -1.13
CA PRO A 236 -7.75 55.72 -0.28
C PRO A 236 -7.92 54.36 -0.96
N GLU A 237 -8.33 54.32 -2.24
CA GLU A 237 -8.50 53.07 -2.99
C GLU A 237 -7.16 52.37 -3.21
N HIS A 238 -6.10 53.13 -3.50
CA HIS A 238 -4.76 52.59 -3.68
C HIS A 238 -4.18 52.01 -2.38
N LEU A 239 -4.44 52.67 -1.25
CA LEU A 239 -4.03 52.19 0.07
C LEU A 239 -4.76 50.90 0.45
N ILE A 240 -6.08 50.83 0.25
CA ILE A 240 -6.88 49.62 0.51
C ILE A 240 -6.36 48.45 -0.33
N ALA A 241 -6.09 48.66 -1.62
CA ALA A 241 -5.56 47.63 -2.51
C ALA A 241 -4.16 47.15 -2.06
N THR A 242 -3.31 48.07 -1.63
CA THR A 242 -1.95 47.75 -1.16
C THR A 242 -1.98 46.94 0.13
N ILE A 243 -2.84 47.28 1.10
CA ILE A 243 -2.95 46.56 2.37
C ILE A 243 -3.61 45.18 2.15
N SER A 244 -4.66 45.14 1.32
CA SER A 244 -5.38 43.90 1.00
C SER A 244 -4.53 42.87 0.24
N SER A 245 -3.35 43.25 -0.25
CA SER A 245 -2.38 42.32 -0.84
C SER A 245 -1.64 41.47 0.21
N LYS A 246 -1.65 41.88 1.48
CA LYS A 246 -0.90 41.23 2.58
C LYS A 246 -1.72 41.00 3.85
N TYR A 247 -2.87 41.66 4.00
CA TYR A 247 -3.72 41.59 5.18
C TYR A 247 -5.20 41.56 4.82
N THR A 248 -6.04 41.09 5.74
CA THR A 248 -7.51 41.22 5.63
C THR A 248 -7.98 42.46 6.39
N LEU A 249 -8.70 43.36 5.72
CA LEU A 249 -9.31 44.54 6.33
C LEU A 249 -10.78 44.28 6.71
N SER A 250 -11.22 44.77 7.86
CA SER A 250 -12.64 44.74 8.24
C SER A 250 -13.43 45.84 7.50
N PRO A 251 -14.76 45.70 7.35
CA PRO A 251 -15.60 46.72 6.72
C PRO A 251 -15.46 48.12 7.36
N ALA A 252 -15.32 48.18 8.68
CA ALA A 252 -15.12 49.43 9.41
C ALA A 252 -13.75 50.08 9.15
N GLN A 253 -12.71 49.26 8.93
CA GLN A 253 -11.38 49.75 8.57
C GLN A 253 -11.36 50.30 7.14
N ILE A 254 -12.02 49.62 6.21
CA ILE A 254 -12.20 50.09 4.84
C ILE A 254 -12.91 51.44 4.83
N GLU A 255 -14.01 51.57 5.57
CA GLU A 255 -14.76 52.83 5.69
C GLU A 255 -13.91 53.97 6.27
N LYS A 256 -13.09 53.68 7.30
CA LYS A 256 -12.15 54.66 7.86
C LYS A 256 -11.13 55.15 6.83
N ILE A 257 -10.55 54.25 6.03
CA ILE A 257 -9.55 54.62 5.02
C ILE A 257 -10.21 55.42 3.89
N THR A 258 -11.39 55.01 3.43
CA THR A 258 -12.15 55.71 2.37
C THR A 258 -12.55 57.12 2.78
N ASN A 259 -12.81 57.35 4.07
CA ASN A 259 -13.21 58.66 4.60
C ASN A 259 -12.02 59.62 4.89
N LEU A 260 -10.79 59.22 4.58
CA LEU A 260 -9.64 60.13 4.60
C LEU A 260 -9.80 61.11 3.42
N LYS A 261 -10.44 62.25 3.68
CA LYS A 261 -10.54 63.36 2.73
C LYS A 261 -9.20 64.07 2.65
N ALA A 262 -8.79 64.49 1.45
CA ALA A 262 -7.76 65.50 1.32
C ALA A 262 -8.26 66.77 2.02
N LEU A 263 -7.46 67.33 2.92
CA LEU A 263 -7.65 68.71 3.32
C LEU A 263 -7.33 69.55 2.09
N ASP A 264 -8.35 70.15 1.47
CA ASP A 264 -8.18 71.12 0.40
C ASP A 264 -7.29 72.24 0.95
N GLY A 265 -6.00 72.14 0.63
CA GLY A 265 -5.02 73.18 0.89
C GLY A 265 -5.36 74.37 0.01
N ASP A 266 -6.05 75.32 0.62
CA ASP A 266 -6.29 76.67 0.12
C ASP A 266 -4.98 77.21 -0.49
N SER A 267 -4.91 77.20 -1.81
CA SER A 267 -3.78 77.71 -2.58
C SER A 267 -4.19 79.08 -3.10
N ALA A 268 -3.82 80.11 -2.32
CA ALA A 268 -3.68 81.48 -2.79
C ALA A 268 -2.54 81.61 -3.81
#